data_AF-A0A7X2MQR2-F1
#
_entry.id   AF-A0A7X2MQR2-F1
#
_cell.length_a   1.000
_cell.length_b   1.000
_cell.length_c   1.000
_cell.angle_alpha   90.00
_cell.angle_beta   90.00
_cell.angle_gamma   90.00
#
_symmetry.space_group_name_H-M   'P 1'
#
loop_
_entity.id
_entity.type
_entity.pdbx_description
1 polymer ?
#
loop_
_entity_poly.entity_id
_entity_poly.type
_entity_poly.pdbx_seq_one_letter_code
_entity_poly.pdbx_strand_id
1 'polypeptide(L)'
;LAKYPFAEGGVVLFIHYRYLAVEYLLIAVLNSQSSMRVNEQMDISSTHYLDINHADIVARIDLTEWETNPESTRYLTFLRGRVGRKVADFFMDFLGAEVGLDTKAQNRGLLQAVDDYCNESELDKQERQNYRQQVYSYCNEQLQAGEEIALEELSSELPPLGEKTFQAFTQEQGYELEESFPADRSTLRQLTKFAGSGGGLTLNFDAMLLGERIFWDPATDTLTIKGTPPNLRDQLQRRTSSK
;
A
#
# COMPACT_ATOMS: atom_id res chain seq x y z
N LEU A 1 6.47 -28.49 -13.07
CA LEU A 1 6.53 -27.75 -14.36
C LEU A 1 5.19 -27.67 -15.10
N ALA A 2 4.29 -28.67 -15.05
CA ALA A 2 3.00 -28.65 -15.77
C ALA A 2 1.95 -27.62 -15.28
N LYS A 3 2.10 -27.05 -14.07
CA LYS A 3 1.14 -26.08 -13.50
C LYS A 3 1.31 -24.65 -14.06
N TYR A 4 2.47 -24.31 -14.62
CA TYR A 4 2.82 -22.94 -15.03
C TYR A 4 3.50 -22.92 -16.41
N PRO A 5 2.72 -22.93 -17.51
CA PRO A 5 3.23 -23.06 -18.87
C PRO A 5 3.97 -21.82 -19.41
N PHE A 6 4.02 -20.73 -18.63
CA PHE A 6 4.69 -19.47 -18.97
C PHE A 6 6.14 -19.38 -18.45
N ALA A 7 6.61 -20.38 -17.70
CA ALA A 7 7.98 -20.42 -17.23
C ALA A 7 8.93 -20.81 -18.38
N GLU A 8 9.12 -19.90 -19.34
CA GLU A 8 10.22 -19.97 -20.29
C GLU A 8 11.55 -19.68 -19.54
N GLY A 9 12.64 -20.29 -20.00
CA GLY A 9 13.90 -20.36 -19.26
C GLY A 9 14.46 -18.99 -18.82
N GLY A 10 15.26 -19.01 -17.76
CA GLY A 10 15.94 -17.84 -17.19
C GLY A 10 17.11 -18.28 -16.32
N VAL A 11 17.91 -17.31 -15.86
CA VAL A 11 19.02 -17.56 -14.93
C VAL A 11 18.51 -17.37 -13.51
N VAL A 12 18.55 -18.45 -12.72
CA VAL A 12 18.26 -18.37 -11.28
C VAL A 12 19.53 -17.94 -10.56
N LEU A 13 19.44 -16.81 -9.87
CA LEU A 13 20.51 -16.28 -9.03
C LEU A 13 20.18 -16.55 -7.56
N PHE A 14 21.17 -17.09 -6.85
CA PHE A 14 21.18 -17.17 -5.39
C PHE A 14 22.29 -16.26 -4.89
N ILE A 15 21.92 -15.26 -4.09
CA ILE A 15 22.85 -14.27 -3.56
C ILE A 15 22.72 -14.29 -2.05
N HIS A 16 23.75 -14.79 -1.38
CA HIS A 16 23.89 -14.66 0.07
C HIS A 16 24.72 -13.41 0.37
N TYR A 17 24.18 -12.49 1.17
CA TYR A 17 24.87 -11.26 1.50
C TYR A 17 24.49 -10.76 2.90
N ARG A 18 25.41 -10.02 3.51
CA ARG A 18 25.22 -9.37 4.80
C ARG A 18 24.99 -7.88 4.65
N TYR A 19 23.96 -7.34 5.30
CA TYR A 19 23.69 -5.91 5.34
C TYR A 19 23.29 -5.49 6.76
N LEU A 20 23.96 -4.48 7.32
CA LEU A 20 23.74 -4.00 8.70
C LEU A 20 23.71 -5.12 9.76
N ALA A 21 24.63 -6.08 9.65
CA ALA A 21 24.74 -7.27 10.51
C ALA A 21 23.60 -8.30 10.40
N VAL A 22 22.71 -8.16 9.42
CA VAL A 22 21.66 -9.14 9.08
C VAL A 22 22.08 -9.93 7.84
N GLU A 23 21.89 -11.25 7.89
CA GLU A 23 22.17 -12.17 6.78
C GLU A 23 20.93 -12.35 5.90
N TYR A 24 21.09 -12.19 4.59
CA TYR A 24 20.00 -12.31 3.63
C TYR A 24 20.33 -13.30 2.51
N LEU A 25 19.32 -14.08 2.11
CA LEU A 25 19.33 -14.85 0.87
C LEU A 25 18.38 -14.21 -0.14
N LEU A 26 18.92 -13.68 -1.23
CA LEU A 26 18.15 -13.19 -2.36
C LEU A 26 18.10 -14.26 -3.47
N ILE A 27 16.89 -14.57 -3.91
CA ILE A 27 16.61 -15.52 -4.98
C ILE A 27 15.90 -14.74 -6.10
N ALA A 28 16.51 -14.68 -7.28
CA ALA A 28 15.94 -13.98 -8.42
C ALA A 28 15.95 -14.86 -9.67
N VAL A 29 14.94 -14.69 -10.53
CA VAL A 29 14.92 -15.28 -11.87
C VAL A 29 15.05 -14.15 -12.87
N LEU A 30 16.20 -14.09 -13.55
CA LEU A 30 16.50 -13.02 -14.50
C LEU A 30 16.55 -13.55 -15.93
N ASN A 31 15.97 -12.78 -16.85
CA ASN A 31 16.07 -13.07 -18.26
C ASN A 31 17.46 -12.68 -18.79
N SER A 32 18.04 -13.53 -19.64
CA SER A 32 19.24 -13.18 -20.38
C SER A 32 18.83 -12.45 -21.66
N GLN A 33 19.26 -11.19 -21.78
CA GLN A 33 18.99 -10.34 -22.93
C GLN A 33 20.24 -10.21 -23.80
N SER A 34 20.02 -10.04 -25.11
CA SER A 34 21.10 -9.82 -26.07
C SER A 34 21.18 -8.34 -26.43
N SER A 35 22.38 -7.80 -26.50
CA SER A 35 22.65 -6.41 -26.92
C SER A 35 23.88 -6.35 -27.84
N MET A 36 24.14 -5.16 -28.37
CA MET A 36 25.33 -4.85 -29.14
C MET A 36 26.31 -4.08 -28.25
N ARG A 37 27.56 -4.54 -28.19
CA ARG A 37 28.66 -3.85 -27.52
C ARG A 37 29.62 -3.31 -28.56
N VAL A 38 29.88 -2.02 -28.50
CA VAL A 38 31.01 -1.39 -29.18
C VAL A 38 32.21 -1.45 -28.23
N ASN A 39 33.30 -2.07 -28.65
CA ASN A 39 34.52 -2.16 -27.84
C ASN A 39 35.41 -0.90 -28.00
N GLU A 40 36.54 -0.87 -27.31
CA GLU A 40 37.51 0.25 -27.36
C GLU A 40 38.12 0.46 -28.75
N GLN A 41 38.11 -0.59 -29.59
CA GLN A 41 38.61 -0.58 -30.96
C GLN A 41 37.55 -0.20 -32.00
N MET A 42 36.35 0.20 -31.56
CA MET A 42 35.19 0.52 -32.40
C MET A 42 34.59 -0.69 -33.16
N ASP A 43 34.91 -1.91 -32.73
CA ASP A 43 34.28 -3.12 -33.28
C ASP A 43 32.94 -3.39 -32.61
N ILE A 44 31.98 -3.87 -33.39
CA ILE A 44 30.65 -4.25 -32.93
C ILE A 44 30.64 -5.75 -32.66
N SER A 45 30.25 -6.13 -31.45
CA SER A 45 30.08 -7.53 -31.04
C SER A 45 28.76 -7.74 -30.30
N SER A 46 28.22 -8.95 -30.36
CA SER A 46 27.06 -9.31 -29.53
C SER A 46 27.52 -9.53 -28.09
N THR A 47 26.72 -9.05 -27.14
CA THR A 47 26.89 -9.33 -25.72
C THR A 47 25.58 -9.80 -25.12
N HIS A 48 25.66 -10.69 -24.13
CA HIS A 48 24.52 -11.07 -23.30
C HIS A 48 24.65 -10.40 -21.93
N TYR A 49 23.52 -10.03 -21.34
CA TYR A 49 23.47 -9.49 -19.98
C TYR A 49 22.21 -9.99 -19.26
N LEU A 50 22.24 -9.95 -17.93
CA LEU A 50 21.05 -10.25 -17.12
C LEU A 50 20.24 -8.97 -16.95
N ASP A 51 18.97 -9.00 -17.32
CA ASP A 51 18.10 -7.83 -17.19
C ASP A 51 17.56 -7.71 -15.77
N ILE A 52 18.33 -7.03 -14.92
CA ILE A 52 17.97 -6.78 -13.52
C ILE A 52 16.79 -5.81 -13.41
N ASN A 53 16.66 -4.85 -14.33
CA ASN A 53 15.63 -3.81 -14.27
C ASN A 53 14.23 -4.33 -14.58
N HIS A 54 14.17 -5.41 -15.35
CA HIS A 54 12.94 -6.15 -15.64
C HIS A 54 12.93 -7.51 -14.93
N ALA A 55 13.49 -7.57 -13.71
CA ALA A 55 13.35 -8.75 -12.87
C ALA A 55 11.88 -8.99 -12.55
N ASP A 56 11.35 -10.09 -13.08
CA ASP A 56 9.94 -10.44 -12.91
C ASP A 56 9.67 -11.06 -11.53
N ILE A 57 10.68 -11.76 -11.00
CA ILE A 57 10.65 -12.48 -9.74
C ILE A 57 11.92 -12.21 -8.95
N VAL A 58 11.77 -11.65 -7.75
CA VAL A 58 12.82 -11.54 -6.74
C VAL A 58 12.20 -11.81 -5.38
N ALA A 59 12.73 -12.79 -4.64
CA ALA A 59 12.52 -12.93 -3.20
C ALA A 59 13.79 -12.56 -2.45
N ARG A 60 13.62 -11.99 -1.26
CA ARG A 60 14.64 -11.81 -0.25
C ARG A 60 14.15 -12.48 1.02
N ILE A 61 14.96 -13.39 1.54
CA ILE A 61 14.75 -14.06 2.81
C ILE A 61 15.73 -13.43 3.80
N ASP A 62 15.21 -12.92 4.91
CA ASP A 62 15.97 -12.54 6.09
C ASP A 62 16.30 -13.81 6.89
N LEU A 63 17.53 -14.29 6.75
CA LEU A 63 17.96 -15.53 7.41
C LEU A 63 18.10 -15.32 8.91
N THR A 64 18.46 -14.12 9.36
CA THR A 64 18.60 -13.82 10.78
C THR A 64 17.25 -13.81 11.48
N GLU A 65 16.24 -13.16 10.92
CA GLU A 65 14.87 -13.20 11.46
C GLU A 65 14.34 -14.63 11.47
N TRP A 66 14.53 -15.38 10.37
CA TRP A 66 14.08 -16.76 10.27
C TRP A 66 14.73 -17.68 11.32
N GLU A 67 16.01 -17.49 11.64
CA GLU A 67 16.73 -18.29 12.64
C GLU A 67 16.42 -17.88 14.08
N THR A 68 16.25 -16.58 14.34
CA THR A 68 16.13 -16.03 15.69
C THR A 68 14.70 -15.92 16.20
N ASN A 69 13.71 -15.83 15.30
CA ASN A 69 12.30 -15.68 15.63
C ASN A 69 11.43 -16.71 14.91
N PRO A 70 11.27 -17.93 15.47
CA PRO A 70 10.54 -19.03 14.83
C PRO A 70 9.05 -18.74 14.54
N GLU A 71 8.44 -17.82 15.28
CA GLU A 71 7.04 -17.42 15.11
C GLU A 71 6.87 -16.31 14.07
N SER A 72 7.96 -15.70 13.59
CA SER A 72 7.92 -14.64 12.60
C SER A 72 7.37 -15.14 11.27
N THR A 73 6.44 -14.41 10.69
CA THR A 73 5.95 -14.62 9.32
C THR A 73 6.51 -13.58 8.35
N ARG A 74 7.40 -12.69 8.81
CA ARG A 74 7.83 -11.49 8.08
C ARG A 74 9.20 -11.60 7.41
N TYR A 75 9.88 -12.74 7.57
CA TYR A 75 11.24 -12.96 7.05
C TYR A 75 11.33 -13.08 5.52
N LEU A 76 10.20 -13.26 4.81
CA LEU A 76 10.18 -13.35 3.35
C LEU A 76 9.55 -12.10 2.72
N THR A 77 10.33 -11.40 1.90
CA THR A 77 9.86 -10.28 1.07
C THR A 77 9.99 -10.63 -0.41
N PHE A 78 9.01 -10.24 -1.24
CA PHE A 78 9.08 -10.44 -2.69
C PHE A 78 8.72 -9.18 -3.47
N LEU A 79 9.38 -8.97 -4.60
CA LEU A 79 9.04 -7.91 -5.53
C LEU A 79 7.81 -8.34 -6.34
N ARG A 80 6.70 -7.63 -6.18
CA ARG A 80 5.51 -7.80 -7.04
C ARG A 80 5.81 -7.22 -8.42
N GLY A 81 6.40 -8.04 -9.29
CA GLY A 81 6.73 -7.68 -10.67
C GLY A 81 5.49 -7.32 -11.50
N ARG A 82 5.73 -6.71 -12.68
CA ARG A 82 4.66 -6.26 -13.59
C ARG A 82 3.92 -7.42 -14.28
N VAL A 83 4.46 -8.64 -14.24
CA VAL A 83 4.01 -9.79 -15.04
C VAL A 83 2.74 -10.48 -14.50
N GLY A 84 2.16 -9.93 -13.43
CA GLY A 84 0.85 -10.32 -12.94
C GLY A 84 0.87 -11.48 -11.95
N ARG A 85 -0.27 -11.67 -11.29
CA ARG A 85 -0.45 -12.52 -10.09
C ARG A 85 0.06 -13.96 -10.26
N LYS A 86 -0.12 -14.55 -11.45
CA LYS A 86 0.24 -15.96 -11.72
C LYS A 86 1.73 -16.26 -11.55
N VAL A 87 2.59 -15.31 -11.90
CA VAL A 87 4.06 -15.47 -11.82
C VAL A 87 4.53 -15.41 -10.38
N ALA A 88 3.93 -14.52 -9.57
CA ALA A 88 4.16 -14.46 -8.14
C ALA A 88 3.67 -15.72 -7.43
N ASP A 89 2.45 -16.20 -7.75
CA ASP A 89 1.89 -17.42 -7.17
C ASP A 89 2.74 -18.65 -7.48
N PHE A 90 3.28 -18.78 -8.70
CA PHE A 90 4.23 -19.85 -9.04
C PHE A 90 5.46 -19.84 -8.15
N PHE A 91 6.03 -18.66 -7.92
CA PHE A 91 7.27 -18.55 -7.18
C PHE A 91 7.08 -18.80 -5.68
N MET A 92 5.96 -18.33 -5.12
CA MET A 92 5.56 -18.67 -3.75
C MET A 92 5.38 -20.19 -3.60
N ASP A 93 4.69 -20.84 -4.54
CA ASP A 93 4.57 -22.30 -4.57
C ASP A 93 5.92 -23.01 -4.70
N PHE A 94 6.83 -22.49 -5.52
CA PHE A 94 8.18 -23.04 -5.70
C PHE A 94 9.02 -22.97 -4.43
N LEU A 95 8.95 -21.84 -3.72
CA LEU A 95 9.62 -21.65 -2.44
C LEU A 95 8.91 -22.36 -1.28
N GLY A 96 7.70 -22.87 -1.49
CA GLY A 96 6.85 -23.40 -0.42
C GLY A 96 6.45 -22.34 0.59
N ALA A 97 6.34 -21.09 0.13
CA ALA A 97 6.13 -19.93 0.99
C ALA A 97 4.70 -19.41 0.93
N GLU A 98 4.27 -18.78 2.02
CA GLU A 98 2.98 -18.11 2.12
C GLU A 98 3.16 -16.62 2.42
N VAL A 99 2.13 -15.81 2.13
CA VAL A 99 2.18 -14.38 2.39
C VAL A 99 1.99 -14.16 3.89
N GLY A 100 3.03 -13.74 4.59
CA GLY A 100 2.96 -13.53 6.04
C GLY A 100 2.25 -12.26 6.48
N LEU A 101 2.31 -11.18 5.70
CA LEU A 101 1.65 -9.91 6.04
C LEU A 101 1.10 -9.22 4.78
N ASP A 102 -0.19 -8.94 4.75
CA ASP A 102 -0.78 -8.05 3.74
C ASP A 102 -0.99 -6.64 4.32
N THR A 103 -0.01 -5.76 4.06
CA THR A 103 -0.04 -4.35 4.48
C THR A 103 -1.34 -3.64 4.10
N LYS A 104 -1.89 -3.91 2.91
CA LYS A 104 -3.14 -3.26 2.48
C LYS A 104 -4.34 -3.82 3.22
N ALA A 105 -4.36 -5.12 3.52
CA ALA A 105 -5.41 -5.72 4.33
C ALA A 105 -5.39 -5.15 5.76
N GLN A 106 -4.21 -5.06 6.38
CA GLN A 106 -4.02 -4.48 7.72
C GLN A 106 -4.52 -3.01 7.78
N ASN A 107 -4.10 -2.17 6.83
CA ASN A 107 -4.55 -0.77 6.79
C ASN A 107 -6.06 -0.66 6.51
N ARG A 108 -6.66 -1.54 5.70
CA ARG A 108 -8.12 -1.57 5.49
C ARG A 108 -8.87 -2.03 6.74
N GLY A 109 -8.36 -3.04 7.43
CA GLY A 109 -8.88 -3.50 8.72
C GLY A 109 -8.86 -2.38 9.74
N LEU A 110 -7.77 -1.61 9.81
CA LEU A 110 -7.66 -0.45 10.68
C LEU A 110 -8.73 0.62 10.35
N LEU A 111 -8.90 0.96 9.08
CA LEU A 111 -9.92 1.92 8.65
C LEU A 111 -11.33 1.47 9.03
N GLN A 112 -11.64 0.19 8.81
CA GLN A 112 -12.93 -0.39 9.17
C GLN A 112 -13.15 -0.37 10.68
N ALA A 113 -12.15 -0.77 11.46
CA ALA A 113 -12.21 -0.73 12.91
C ALA A 113 -12.46 0.68 13.46
N VAL A 114 -11.78 1.70 12.92
CA VAL A 114 -11.99 3.10 13.30
C VAL A 114 -13.41 3.54 13.01
N ASP A 115 -13.95 3.15 11.86
CA ASP A 115 -15.31 3.49 11.45
C ASP A 115 -16.35 2.84 12.36
N ASP A 116 -16.19 1.56 12.65
CA ASP A 116 -17.10 0.81 13.51
C ASP A 116 -17.03 1.29 14.96
N TYR A 117 -15.84 1.64 15.44
CA TYR A 117 -15.65 2.21 16.78
C TYR A 117 -16.35 3.57 16.94
N CYS A 118 -16.24 4.43 15.91
CA CYS A 118 -16.98 5.70 15.88
C CYS A 118 -18.50 5.51 15.71
N ASN A 119 -18.94 4.42 15.05
CA ASN A 119 -20.35 4.08 14.90
C ASN A 119 -20.96 3.60 16.22
N GLU A 120 -20.28 2.68 16.93
CA GLU A 120 -20.76 2.12 18.22
C GLU A 120 -20.88 3.19 19.30
N SER A 121 -20.02 4.20 19.25
CA SER A 121 -20.01 5.31 20.21
C SER A 121 -20.98 6.44 19.87
N GLU A 122 -21.79 6.27 18.82
CA GLU A 122 -22.80 7.24 18.34
C GLU A 122 -22.25 8.66 18.11
N LEU A 123 -20.96 8.78 17.75
CA LEU A 123 -20.34 10.08 17.48
C LEU A 123 -21.06 10.82 16.35
N ASP A 124 -21.17 12.13 16.49
CA ASP A 124 -21.70 12.96 15.41
C ASP A 124 -20.75 13.01 14.20
N LYS A 125 -21.21 13.60 13.10
CA LYS A 125 -20.43 13.65 11.85
C LYS A 125 -19.11 14.41 12.02
N GLN A 126 -19.10 15.47 12.82
CA GLN A 126 -17.92 16.31 13.01
C GLN A 126 -16.92 15.63 13.94
N GLU A 127 -17.41 15.05 15.05
CA GLU A 127 -16.60 14.28 15.99
C GLU A 127 -15.93 13.09 15.31
N ARG A 128 -16.69 12.32 14.52
CA ARG A 128 -16.14 11.22 13.72
C ARG A 128 -15.06 11.69 12.75
N GLN A 129 -15.28 12.81 12.07
CA GLN A 129 -14.30 13.34 11.13
C GLN A 129 -13.02 13.80 11.83
N ASN A 130 -13.15 14.41 13.02
CA ASN A 130 -12.01 14.78 13.85
C ASN A 130 -11.26 13.54 14.34
N TYR A 131 -11.97 12.50 14.76
CA TYR A 131 -11.37 11.24 15.21
C TYR A 131 -10.58 10.56 14.08
N ARG A 132 -11.17 10.42 12.89
CA ARG A 132 -10.47 9.92 11.69
C ARG A 132 -9.24 10.76 11.34
N GLN A 133 -9.31 12.07 11.54
CA GLN A 133 -8.17 12.96 11.31
C GLN A 133 -7.04 12.71 12.31
N GLN A 134 -7.34 12.44 13.59
CA GLN A 134 -6.33 12.08 14.60
C GLN A 134 -5.63 10.76 14.24
N VAL A 135 -6.40 9.73 13.89
CA VAL A 135 -5.85 8.44 13.41
C VAL A 135 -4.94 8.66 12.21
N TYR A 136 -5.40 9.44 11.22
CA TYR A 136 -4.59 9.74 10.04
C TYR A 136 -3.30 10.49 10.38
N SER A 137 -3.34 11.45 11.31
CA SER A 137 -2.16 12.20 11.76
C SER A 137 -1.10 11.27 12.34
N TYR A 138 -1.46 10.41 13.30
CA TYR A 138 -0.53 9.41 13.85
C TYR A 138 0.05 8.51 12.74
N CYS A 139 -0.81 7.91 11.91
CA CYS A 139 -0.36 6.99 10.88
C CYS A 139 0.55 7.68 9.84
N ASN A 140 0.29 8.96 9.54
CA ASN A 140 1.11 9.74 8.63
C ASN A 140 2.45 10.16 9.26
N GLU A 141 2.51 10.41 10.57
CA GLU A 141 3.76 10.64 11.30
C GLU A 141 4.65 9.40 11.28
N GLN A 142 4.10 8.22 11.61
CA GLN A 142 4.84 6.95 11.51
C GLN A 142 5.36 6.72 10.08
N LEU A 143 4.51 6.96 9.08
CA LEU A 143 4.90 6.85 7.67
C LEU A 143 6.03 7.83 7.28
N GLN A 144 6.08 9.02 7.86
CA GLN A 144 7.14 10.00 7.61
C GLN A 144 8.44 9.65 8.34
N ALA A 145 8.34 9.03 9.52
CA ALA A 145 9.47 8.50 10.27
C ALA A 145 10.05 7.22 9.65
N GLY A 146 9.28 6.52 8.81
CA GLY A 146 9.65 5.22 8.26
C GLY A 146 9.40 4.06 9.23
N GLU A 147 8.56 4.31 10.24
CA GLU A 147 8.19 3.38 11.30
C GLU A 147 6.86 2.67 10.98
N GLU A 148 6.60 1.56 11.68
CA GLU A 148 5.33 0.85 11.60
C GLU A 148 4.24 1.54 12.45
N ILE A 149 2.97 1.29 12.10
CA ILE A 149 1.83 1.67 12.94
C ILE A 149 1.76 0.64 14.08
N ALA A 150 1.97 1.06 15.31
CA ALA A 150 1.75 0.21 16.50
C ALA A 150 0.33 0.42 17.04
N LEU A 151 -0.45 -0.66 17.17
CA LEU A 151 -1.86 -0.59 17.55
C LEU A 151 -2.05 -0.08 19.00
N GLU A 152 -1.17 -0.48 19.91
CA GLU A 152 -1.17 -0.04 21.31
C GLU A 152 -0.85 1.46 21.44
N GLU A 153 0.18 1.94 20.73
CA GLU A 153 0.54 3.35 20.71
C GLU A 153 -0.57 4.20 20.09
N LEU A 154 -1.09 3.78 18.93
CA LEU A 154 -2.22 4.44 18.28
C LEU A 154 -3.41 4.53 19.25
N SER A 155 -3.75 3.44 19.94
CA SER A 155 -4.85 3.44 20.90
C SER A 155 -4.58 4.33 22.12
N SER A 156 -3.32 4.56 22.48
CA SER A 156 -2.93 5.41 23.62
C SER A 156 -2.97 6.90 23.26
N GLU A 157 -2.68 7.25 22.01
CA GLU A 157 -2.77 8.61 21.47
C GLU A 157 -4.22 9.05 21.22
N LEU A 158 -5.13 8.09 21.02
CA LEU A 158 -6.54 8.38 20.76
C LEU A 158 -7.35 8.46 22.05
N PRO A 159 -8.28 9.43 22.17
CA PRO A 159 -9.21 9.43 23.28
C PRO A 159 -10.11 8.16 23.23
N PRO A 160 -10.34 7.50 24.38
CA PRO A 160 -11.29 6.40 24.45
C PRO A 160 -12.71 6.91 24.14
N LEU A 161 -13.50 6.08 23.50
CA LEU A 161 -14.90 6.35 23.21
C LEU A 161 -15.75 5.45 24.11
N GLY A 162 -16.59 6.05 24.95
CA GLY A 162 -17.31 5.33 25.99
C GLY A 162 -16.36 4.77 27.06
N GLU A 163 -16.49 3.48 27.37
CA GLU A 163 -15.72 2.80 28.43
C GLU A 163 -14.53 1.97 27.89
N LYS A 164 -14.36 1.90 26.57
CA LYS A 164 -13.33 1.06 25.93
C LYS A 164 -12.26 1.92 25.30
N THR A 165 -11.05 1.37 25.17
CA THR A 165 -10.01 1.94 24.31
C THR A 165 -10.15 1.37 22.90
N PHE A 166 -9.51 2.00 21.91
CA PHE A 166 -9.54 1.50 20.54
C PHE A 166 -8.96 0.07 20.44
N GLN A 167 -7.86 -0.21 21.14
CA GLN A 167 -7.25 -1.54 21.19
C GLN A 167 -8.18 -2.59 21.85
N ALA A 168 -8.84 -2.23 22.95
CA ALA A 168 -9.79 -3.15 23.60
C ALA A 168 -10.97 -3.46 22.66
N PHE A 169 -11.46 -2.45 21.95
CA PHE A 169 -12.52 -2.60 20.95
C PHE A 169 -12.09 -3.52 19.80
N THR A 170 -10.90 -3.33 19.21
CA THR A 170 -10.45 -4.17 18.09
C THR A 170 -10.28 -5.63 18.47
N GLN A 171 -9.79 -5.89 19.69
CA GLN A 171 -9.67 -7.26 20.23
C GLN A 171 -11.04 -7.90 20.47
N GLU A 172 -11.98 -7.18 21.08
CA GLU A 172 -13.31 -7.70 21.39
C GLU A 172 -14.13 -8.00 20.13
N GLN A 173 -14.05 -7.13 19.12
CA GLN A 173 -14.72 -7.32 17.83
C GLN A 173 -14.01 -8.31 16.90
N GLY A 174 -12.86 -8.86 17.33
CA GLY A 174 -12.15 -9.91 16.59
C GLY A 174 -11.48 -9.42 15.30
N TYR A 175 -11.02 -8.17 15.25
CA TYR A 175 -10.20 -7.70 14.12
C TYR A 175 -8.84 -8.39 14.16
N GLU A 176 -8.46 -9.03 13.06
CA GLU A 176 -7.14 -9.65 12.87
C GLU A 176 -6.08 -8.59 12.49
N LEU A 177 -5.90 -7.61 13.39
CA LEU A 177 -4.86 -6.61 13.28
C LEU A 177 -3.60 -7.08 14.00
N GLU A 178 -2.48 -6.98 13.31
CA GLU A 178 -1.17 -7.22 13.90
C GLU A 178 -0.84 -6.14 14.93
N GLU A 179 0.00 -6.48 15.92
CA GLU A 179 0.45 -5.52 16.94
C GLU A 179 1.13 -4.29 16.33
N SER A 180 1.93 -4.51 15.28
CA SER A 180 2.50 -3.47 14.43
C SER A 180 2.42 -3.83 12.96
N PHE A 181 2.21 -2.87 12.07
CA PHE A 181 2.26 -3.11 10.61
C PHE A 181 2.63 -1.85 9.82
N PRO A 182 3.20 -2.00 8.60
CA PRO A 182 3.59 -0.83 7.81
C PRO A 182 2.40 0.02 7.37
N ALA A 183 2.59 1.33 7.31
CA ALA A 183 1.58 2.28 6.85
C ALA A 183 1.41 2.25 5.31
N ASP A 184 0.18 2.08 4.81
CA ASP A 184 -0.14 2.22 3.38
C ASP A 184 -0.75 3.59 3.09
N ARG A 185 0.08 4.51 2.57
CA ARG A 185 -0.32 5.90 2.25
C ARG A 185 -1.62 5.99 1.43
N SER A 186 -1.84 5.07 0.50
CA SER A 186 -2.99 5.13 -0.40
C SER A 186 -4.30 4.78 0.31
N THR A 187 -4.24 3.82 1.23
CA THR A 187 -5.36 3.37 2.05
C THR A 187 -5.65 4.40 3.14
N LEU A 188 -4.62 4.85 3.87
CA LEU A 188 -4.77 5.85 4.95
C LEU A 188 -5.41 7.15 4.48
N ARG A 189 -5.16 7.60 3.24
CA ARG A 189 -5.80 8.79 2.67
C ARG A 189 -7.33 8.74 2.66
N GLN A 190 -7.94 7.55 2.72
CA GLN A 190 -9.39 7.39 2.76
C GLN A 190 -10.00 7.82 4.10
N LEU A 191 -9.21 7.91 5.18
CA LEU A 191 -9.66 8.45 6.47
C LEU A 191 -10.05 9.93 6.37
N THR A 192 -9.37 10.69 5.50
CA THR A 192 -9.47 12.16 5.45
C THR A 192 -10.04 12.69 4.14
N LYS A 193 -10.20 11.84 3.12
CA LYS A 193 -10.64 12.26 1.78
C LYS A 193 -11.69 11.33 1.21
N PHE A 194 -12.64 11.93 0.49
CA PHE A 194 -13.48 11.20 -0.46
C PHE A 194 -12.81 11.19 -1.83
N ALA A 195 -12.76 10.03 -2.47
CA ALA A 195 -12.24 9.88 -3.83
C ALA A 195 -13.13 8.95 -4.66
N GLY A 196 -13.36 9.31 -5.92
CA GLY A 196 -14.18 8.52 -6.84
C GLY A 196 -13.80 8.81 -8.29
N SER A 197 -13.94 7.82 -9.16
CA SER A 197 -13.75 7.98 -10.60
C SER A 197 -14.75 7.14 -11.38
N GLY A 198 -15.32 7.69 -12.44
CA GLY A 198 -16.32 7.03 -13.27
C GLY A 198 -16.88 7.96 -14.35
N GLY A 199 -17.26 7.41 -15.51
CA GLY A 199 -17.91 8.18 -16.57
C GLY A 199 -17.09 9.37 -17.12
N GLY A 200 -15.75 9.32 -17.04
CA GLY A 200 -14.87 10.42 -17.43
C GLY A 200 -14.71 11.52 -16.37
N LEU A 201 -15.26 11.33 -15.16
CA LEU A 201 -15.12 12.22 -14.02
C LEU A 201 -14.21 11.58 -12.97
N THR A 202 -13.28 12.36 -12.42
CA THR A 202 -12.48 12.01 -11.24
C THR A 202 -12.61 13.11 -10.21
N LEU A 203 -13.00 12.77 -8.99
CA LEU A 203 -13.15 13.68 -7.87
C LEU A 203 -12.32 13.18 -6.69
N ASN A 204 -11.66 14.12 -6.02
CA ASN A 204 -10.96 13.89 -4.78
C ASN A 204 -11.02 15.18 -3.94
N PHE A 205 -11.51 15.09 -2.71
CA PHE A 205 -11.65 16.23 -1.82
C PHE A 205 -11.58 15.82 -0.35
N ASP A 206 -11.17 16.76 0.51
CA ASP A 206 -11.09 16.54 1.95
C ASP A 206 -12.49 16.35 2.54
N ALA A 207 -12.66 15.34 3.39
CA ALA A 207 -13.96 14.95 3.93
C ALA A 207 -14.64 16.06 4.73
N MET A 208 -13.86 16.94 5.36
CA MET A 208 -14.36 18.15 6.05
C MET A 208 -15.13 19.11 5.11
N LEU A 209 -14.87 19.08 3.80
CA LEU A 209 -15.58 19.92 2.85
C LEU A 209 -17.01 19.45 2.57
N LEU A 210 -17.36 18.23 2.96
CA LEU A 210 -18.71 17.69 2.82
C LEU A 210 -19.66 18.39 3.80
N GLY A 211 -20.72 19.01 3.28
CA GLY A 211 -21.65 19.84 4.06
C GLY A 211 -21.24 21.32 4.15
N GLU A 212 -19.98 21.67 3.86
CA GLU A 212 -19.50 23.06 3.85
C GLU A 212 -19.43 23.65 2.45
N ARG A 213 -18.64 23.01 1.58
CA ARG A 213 -18.43 23.42 0.18
C ARG A 213 -18.95 22.39 -0.80
N ILE A 214 -19.02 21.14 -0.41
CA ILE A 214 -19.46 20.03 -1.24
C ILE A 214 -20.73 19.47 -0.63
N PHE A 215 -21.80 19.43 -1.42
CA PHE A 215 -23.12 19.00 -0.96
C PHE A 215 -23.57 17.85 -1.84
N TRP A 216 -23.84 16.69 -1.25
CA TRP A 216 -24.41 15.56 -1.95
C TRP A 216 -25.87 15.42 -1.56
N ASP A 217 -26.75 15.37 -2.56
CA ASP A 217 -28.15 15.02 -2.39
C ASP A 217 -28.36 13.55 -2.80
N PRO A 218 -28.64 12.64 -1.86
CA PRO A 218 -28.84 11.22 -2.16
C PRO A 218 -30.13 10.95 -2.95
N ALA A 219 -31.13 11.84 -2.91
CA ALA A 219 -32.41 11.60 -3.60
C ALA A 219 -32.30 11.80 -5.11
N THR A 220 -31.47 12.76 -5.53
CA THR A 220 -31.23 13.09 -6.95
C THR A 220 -29.84 12.66 -7.45
N ASP A 221 -29.05 12.03 -6.58
CA ASP A 221 -27.64 11.68 -6.79
C ASP A 221 -26.81 12.84 -7.36
N THR A 222 -27.01 14.03 -6.80
CA THR A 222 -26.38 15.26 -7.30
C THR A 222 -25.31 15.74 -6.32
N LEU A 223 -24.08 15.93 -6.81
CA LEU A 223 -22.98 16.54 -6.08
C LEU A 223 -22.80 18.01 -6.50
N THR A 224 -23.04 18.94 -5.58
CA THR A 224 -22.85 20.38 -5.80
C THR A 224 -21.57 20.87 -5.15
N ILE A 225 -20.72 21.54 -5.93
CA ILE A 225 -19.47 22.15 -5.43
C ILE A 225 -19.64 23.67 -5.39
N LYS A 226 -19.67 24.25 -4.20
CA LYS A 226 -19.66 25.70 -3.99
C LYS A 226 -18.22 26.24 -3.96
N GLY A 227 -17.94 27.11 -4.92
CA GLY A 227 -16.62 27.71 -5.12
C GLY A 227 -15.72 26.80 -5.95
N THR A 228 -15.82 26.91 -7.28
CA THR A 228 -14.99 26.18 -8.24
C THR A 228 -13.49 26.41 -7.97
N PRO A 229 -12.66 25.34 -7.95
CA PRO A 229 -11.22 25.47 -7.82
C PRO A 229 -10.63 26.46 -8.83
N PRO A 230 -9.69 27.35 -8.45
CA PRO A 230 -9.17 28.40 -9.33
C PRO A 230 -8.67 27.88 -10.68
N ASN A 231 -7.85 26.82 -10.67
CA ASN A 231 -7.33 26.22 -11.91
C ASN A 231 -8.42 25.72 -12.86
N LEU A 232 -9.52 25.20 -12.32
CA LEU A 232 -10.67 24.75 -13.12
C LEU A 232 -11.48 25.96 -13.61
N ARG A 233 -11.69 26.96 -12.75
CA ARG A 233 -12.36 28.22 -13.10
C ARG A 233 -11.66 28.91 -14.28
N ASP A 234 -10.35 29.03 -14.24
CA ASP A 234 -9.55 29.66 -15.30
C ASP A 234 -9.67 28.90 -16.63
N GLN A 235 -9.64 27.57 -16.59
CA GLN A 235 -9.83 26.73 -17.78
C GLN A 235 -11.22 26.91 -18.39
N LEU A 236 -12.27 26.98 -17.55
CA LEU A 236 -13.64 27.23 -17.99
C LEU A 236 -13.77 28.61 -18.62
N GLN A 237 -13.25 29.65 -17.93
CA GLN A 237 -13.29 31.03 -18.41
C GLN A 237 -12.59 31.20 -19.76
N ARG A 238 -11.38 30.66 -19.94
CA ARG A 238 -10.64 30.72 -21.22
C ARG A 238 -11.44 30.13 -22.38
N ARG A 239 -12.14 29.01 -22.15
CA ARG A 239 -12.94 28.34 -23.19
C ARG A 239 -14.25 29.07 -23.48
N THR A 240 -14.82 29.77 -22.50
CA THR A 240 -16.05 30.56 -22.70
C THR A 240 -15.78 31.95 -23.28
N SER A 241 -14.61 32.55 -23.02
CA SER A 241 -14.22 33.87 -23.52
C SER A 241 -13.62 33.87 -24.93
N SER A 242 -13.37 32.69 -25.50
CA SER A 242 -12.86 32.51 -26.87
C SER A 242 -13.97 32.39 -27.93
N LYS A 243 -15.18 32.89 -27.63
CA LYS A 243 -16.28 33.05 -28.59
C LYS A 243 -16.43 34.51 -28.98
#